data_AF-A0A6A9QSZ5-F1
#
_entry.id   AF-A0A6A9QSZ5-F1
#
_cell.length_a   1.000
_cell.length_b   1.000
_cell.length_c   1.000
_cell.angle_alpha   90.00
_cell.angle_beta   90.00
_cell.angle_gamma   90.00
#
_symmetry.space_group_name_H-M   'P 1'
#
loop_
_entity.id
_entity.type
_entity.pdbx_description
1 polymer ?
#
loop_
_entity_poly.entity_id
_entity_poly.type
_entity_poly.pdbx_seq_one_letter_code
_entity_poly.pdbx_strand_id
1 'polypeptide(L)'
;MDYYLKILGGGREVGRSAIEIGNSNGSLVMDYGVNFDSNDNPNFPLQELPGKVKGFLVSHGHLDHVGALPIYEISTLKKPIYGTPMTKALAHLILRDFVKLSGPKIPFEWVEVDKAIKNFNTIEFDKEEEIEGFKVRMTNAGHIPGSAQIHIMTEKMKVTYTGDINTADTKLMNPANPDDLRDTDVLIMEATYGRFNHPGRESVEKEFLDKVKEVIEGGGTVLVPAFSLNRSQELLSLFASVDFPYPVYYDGMSREITEVMLQHKDYLHKPELLKKAYDSFHYVNGFNERKKVWKDKGVIVASAGMLKGGPAVYYYKKLAEDSKNAVFLVSYQAPSTPGRKLLEIGKFDEFSPMLKARFELFDFSSHSGKADLMKLVRSAKNLQKLIIVHSSADSAEHFAAVVKEEIGVDVIAPENGQEIKL
;
A
#
# COMPACT_ATOMS: atom_id res chain seq x y z
N MET A 1 -15.47 -20.54 -22.70
CA MET A 1 -14.63 -21.44 -21.86
C MET A 1 -15.13 -21.42 -20.41
N ASP A 2 -14.76 -22.40 -19.58
CA ASP A 2 -15.01 -22.32 -18.13
C ASP A 2 -13.82 -21.64 -17.46
N TYR A 3 -14.10 -20.64 -16.63
CA TYR A 3 -13.10 -19.86 -15.93
C TYR A 3 -13.10 -20.21 -14.44
N TYR A 4 -11.96 -20.02 -13.79
CA TYR A 4 -11.83 -20.18 -12.35
C TYR A 4 -10.98 -19.05 -11.77
N LEU A 5 -11.16 -18.82 -10.47
CA LEU A 5 -10.25 -18.05 -9.65
C LEU A 5 -9.57 -18.96 -8.64
N LYS A 6 -8.29 -18.74 -8.37
CA LYS A 6 -7.57 -19.42 -7.30
C LYS A 6 -6.81 -18.40 -6.46
N ILE A 7 -6.99 -18.47 -5.14
CA ILE A 7 -6.32 -17.56 -4.21
C ILE A 7 -4.97 -18.14 -3.86
N LEU A 8 -3.90 -17.60 -4.45
CA LEU A 8 -2.54 -18.07 -4.17
C LEU A 8 -1.97 -17.40 -2.90
N GLY A 9 -2.46 -16.22 -2.57
CA GLY A 9 -2.12 -15.47 -1.35
C GLY A 9 -3.07 -14.30 -1.11
N GLY A 10 -3.14 -13.80 0.12
CA GLY A 10 -4.08 -12.73 0.51
C GLY A 10 -5.50 -13.21 0.85
N GLY A 11 -5.75 -14.53 0.90
CA GLY A 11 -7.00 -15.10 1.41
C GLY A 11 -7.05 -15.11 2.93
N ARG A 12 -7.96 -14.33 3.52
CA ARG A 12 -8.09 -14.13 4.99
C ARG A 12 -6.83 -13.65 5.71
N GLU A 13 -5.95 -13.00 4.98
CA GLU A 13 -4.77 -12.31 5.51
C GLU A 13 -4.51 -11.00 4.76
N VAL A 14 -3.72 -10.12 5.38
CA VAL A 14 -3.10 -8.97 4.73
C VAL A 14 -1.66 -9.34 4.41
N GLY A 15 -1.23 -9.16 3.16
CA GLY A 15 0.10 -9.51 2.69
C GLY A 15 0.12 -10.63 1.64
N ARG A 16 1.24 -10.76 0.93
CA ARG A 16 1.49 -11.77 -0.12
C ARG A 16 0.34 -11.94 -1.13
N SER A 17 -0.26 -10.84 -1.56
CA SER A 17 -1.39 -10.83 -2.49
C SER A 17 -1.03 -11.53 -3.80
N ALA A 18 -1.84 -12.51 -4.19
CA ALA A 18 -1.71 -13.20 -5.46
C ALA A 18 -3.03 -13.92 -5.80
N ILE A 19 -3.69 -13.47 -6.87
CA ILE A 19 -4.99 -14.01 -7.29
C ILE A 19 -4.90 -14.48 -8.73
N GLU A 20 -5.03 -15.78 -8.94
CA GLU A 20 -4.99 -16.39 -10.27
C GLU A 20 -6.39 -16.37 -10.90
N ILE A 21 -6.49 -15.94 -12.17
CA ILE A 21 -7.64 -16.19 -13.04
C ILE A 21 -7.18 -17.06 -14.21
N GLY A 22 -7.88 -18.16 -14.47
CA GLY A 22 -7.47 -19.11 -15.48
C GLY A 22 -8.60 -19.85 -16.18
N ASN A 23 -8.23 -20.57 -17.24
CA ASN A 23 -9.05 -21.53 -17.97
C ASN A 23 -8.17 -22.67 -18.49
N SER A 24 -8.67 -23.50 -19.42
CA SER A 24 -7.94 -24.63 -20.00
C SER A 24 -6.64 -24.26 -20.73
N ASN A 25 -6.47 -23.00 -21.14
CA ASN A 25 -5.34 -22.54 -21.96
C ASN A 25 -4.20 -21.91 -21.14
N GLY A 26 -4.43 -21.64 -19.85
CA GLY A 26 -3.48 -21.01 -18.94
C GLY A 26 -4.15 -20.01 -18.00
N SER A 27 -3.32 -19.22 -17.31
CA SER A 27 -3.80 -18.23 -16.35
C SER A 27 -3.00 -16.95 -16.32
N LEU A 28 -3.64 -15.87 -15.88
CA LEU A 28 -3.00 -14.63 -15.44
C LEU A 28 -3.06 -14.57 -13.92
N VAL A 29 -2.04 -13.98 -13.30
CA VAL A 29 -2.01 -13.77 -11.85
C VAL A 29 -2.02 -12.27 -11.56
N MET A 30 -3.02 -11.82 -10.80
CA MET A 30 -3.12 -10.46 -10.30
C MET A 30 -2.32 -10.34 -9.01
N ASP A 31 -1.32 -9.48 -9.02
CA ASP A 31 -0.27 -9.33 -8.01
C ASP A 31 0.54 -10.60 -7.72
N TYR A 32 1.73 -10.40 -7.15
CA TYR A 32 2.53 -11.49 -6.62
C TYR A 32 3.45 -10.94 -5.53
N GLY A 33 2.88 -10.78 -4.34
CA GLY A 33 3.50 -10.06 -3.22
C GLY A 33 4.28 -10.91 -2.23
N VAL A 34 4.65 -10.32 -1.11
CA VAL A 34 5.27 -11.02 0.03
C VAL A 34 4.62 -10.62 1.36
N ASN A 35 4.65 -11.52 2.33
CA ASN A 35 4.28 -11.26 3.72
C ASN A 35 5.45 -11.66 4.63
N PHE A 36 5.38 -11.39 5.92
CA PHE A 36 6.44 -11.74 6.88
C PHE A 36 5.87 -12.53 8.05
N ASP A 37 6.60 -13.55 8.49
CA ASP A 37 6.28 -14.29 9.71
C ASP A 37 6.64 -13.47 10.97
N SER A 38 6.40 -14.05 12.15
CA SER A 38 6.71 -13.41 13.44
C SER A 38 8.22 -13.16 13.66
N ASN A 39 9.08 -13.85 12.91
CA ASN A 39 10.54 -13.72 12.95
C ASN A 39 11.08 -12.84 11.80
N ASP A 40 10.18 -12.11 11.12
CA ASP A 40 10.52 -11.24 9.99
C ASP A 40 11.19 -12.03 8.84
N ASN A 41 10.79 -13.29 8.64
CA ASN A 41 11.15 -14.07 7.47
C ASN A 41 10.10 -13.86 6.37
N PRO A 42 10.52 -13.61 5.12
CA PRO A 42 9.65 -13.56 3.97
C PRO A 42 8.82 -14.85 3.79
N ASN A 43 7.53 -14.67 3.55
CA ASN A 43 6.57 -15.70 3.22
C ASN A 43 5.90 -15.34 1.90
N PHE A 44 5.96 -16.26 0.93
CA PHE A 44 5.53 -16.04 -0.44
C PHE A 44 4.16 -16.67 -0.73
N PRO A 45 3.49 -16.28 -1.82
CA PRO A 45 2.25 -16.92 -2.25
C PRO A 45 2.50 -18.37 -2.69
N LEU A 46 1.42 -19.14 -2.76
CA LEU A 46 1.42 -20.48 -3.35
C LEU A 46 1.87 -20.40 -4.82
N GLN A 47 2.73 -21.31 -5.24
CA GLN A 47 3.28 -21.32 -6.59
C GLN A 47 2.43 -22.18 -7.53
N GLU A 48 2.23 -21.67 -8.74
CA GLU A 48 1.70 -22.43 -9.87
C GLU A 48 2.81 -22.83 -10.83
N LEU A 49 2.58 -23.88 -11.61
CA LEU A 49 3.55 -24.34 -12.62
C LEU A 49 3.88 -23.18 -13.57
N PRO A 50 5.18 -22.85 -13.79
CA PRO A 50 5.55 -21.78 -14.70
C PRO A 50 4.99 -21.94 -16.12
N GLY A 51 4.76 -23.16 -16.61
CA GLY A 51 4.12 -23.37 -17.92
C GLY A 51 2.65 -22.93 -18.00
N LYS A 52 1.95 -22.92 -16.85
CA LYS A 52 0.53 -22.57 -16.73
C LYS A 52 0.32 -21.06 -16.67
N VAL A 53 1.14 -20.38 -15.86
CA VAL A 53 1.08 -18.91 -15.70
C VAL A 53 1.57 -18.23 -16.97
N LYS A 54 0.74 -17.41 -17.59
CA LYS A 54 1.03 -16.69 -18.84
C LYS A 54 1.56 -15.29 -18.61
N GLY A 55 1.24 -14.67 -17.48
CA GLY A 55 1.75 -13.35 -17.11
C GLY A 55 1.17 -12.85 -15.79
N PHE A 56 1.65 -11.69 -15.37
CA PHE A 56 1.22 -11.03 -14.14
C PHE A 56 0.58 -9.67 -14.43
N LEU A 57 -0.48 -9.33 -13.70
CA LEU A 57 -1.11 -8.01 -13.72
C LEU A 57 -0.92 -7.38 -12.33
N VAL A 58 -0.20 -6.26 -12.26
CA VAL A 58 0.20 -5.64 -11.00
C VAL A 58 -0.67 -4.43 -10.72
N SER A 59 -1.36 -4.44 -9.59
CA SER A 59 -2.22 -3.34 -9.14
C SER A 59 -1.39 -2.12 -8.76
N HIS A 60 -0.37 -2.28 -7.91
CA HIS A 60 0.45 -1.18 -7.43
C HIS A 60 1.81 -1.62 -6.87
N GLY A 61 2.68 -0.65 -6.57
CA GLY A 61 4.09 -0.87 -6.23
C GLY A 61 4.41 -1.25 -4.78
N HIS A 62 3.43 -1.56 -3.92
CA HIS A 62 3.75 -2.00 -2.56
C HIS A 62 4.34 -3.42 -2.55
N LEU A 63 5.18 -3.67 -1.55
CA LEU A 63 5.95 -4.90 -1.44
C LEU A 63 5.06 -6.15 -1.30
N ASP A 64 3.93 -6.03 -0.63
CA ASP A 64 2.92 -7.08 -0.47
C ASP A 64 2.07 -7.33 -1.72
N HIS A 65 2.35 -6.64 -2.83
CA HIS A 65 1.75 -6.86 -4.15
C HIS A 65 2.79 -7.19 -5.24
N VAL A 66 4.05 -6.76 -5.08
CA VAL A 66 5.11 -6.98 -6.10
C VAL A 66 6.25 -7.88 -5.65
N GLY A 67 6.39 -8.08 -4.33
CA GLY A 67 7.61 -8.58 -3.68
C GLY A 67 8.08 -9.97 -4.11
N ALA A 68 7.21 -10.80 -4.66
CA ALA A 68 7.54 -12.15 -5.11
C ALA A 68 7.66 -12.26 -6.64
N LEU A 69 7.33 -11.21 -7.42
CA LEU A 69 7.43 -11.25 -8.89
C LEU A 69 8.77 -11.79 -9.41
N PRO A 70 9.95 -11.45 -8.82
CA PRO A 70 11.23 -11.96 -9.30
C PRO A 70 11.39 -13.49 -9.20
N ILE A 71 10.59 -14.20 -8.38
CA ILE A 71 10.65 -15.66 -8.26
C ILE A 71 10.41 -16.33 -9.62
N TYR A 72 9.49 -15.79 -10.43
CA TYR A 72 9.18 -16.37 -11.73
C TYR A 72 10.26 -16.11 -12.79
N GLU A 73 11.20 -15.20 -12.53
CA GLU A 73 12.35 -14.88 -13.41
C GLU A 73 13.57 -15.80 -13.16
N ILE A 74 13.47 -16.70 -12.17
CA ILE A 74 14.39 -17.82 -11.97
C ILE A 74 14.18 -18.87 -13.07
N SER A 75 12.93 -19.04 -13.52
CA SER A 75 12.60 -19.91 -14.64
C SER A 75 13.18 -19.37 -15.96
N THR A 76 13.45 -20.26 -16.91
CA THR A 76 13.80 -19.87 -18.29
C THR A 76 12.59 -19.42 -19.10
N LEU A 77 11.36 -19.67 -18.61
CA LEU A 77 10.14 -19.24 -19.25
C LEU A 77 9.88 -17.77 -18.94
N LYS A 78 10.00 -16.91 -19.96
CA LYS A 78 9.68 -15.49 -19.84
C LYS A 78 8.23 -15.30 -19.39
N LYS A 79 8.01 -14.49 -18.35
CA LYS A 79 6.67 -14.11 -17.86
C LYS A 79 6.50 -12.60 -18.00
N PRO A 80 5.70 -12.11 -18.95
CA PRO A 80 5.42 -10.69 -19.02
C PRO A 80 4.68 -10.24 -17.76
N ILE A 81 5.09 -9.08 -17.26
CA ILE A 81 4.44 -8.40 -16.14
C ILE A 81 3.79 -7.16 -16.72
N TYR A 82 2.58 -6.82 -16.28
CA TYR A 82 1.84 -5.65 -16.75
C TYR A 82 1.40 -4.79 -15.57
N GLY A 83 1.43 -3.48 -15.72
CA GLY A 83 1.04 -2.52 -14.70
C GLY A 83 1.25 -1.10 -15.20
N THR A 84 0.94 -0.09 -14.40
CA THR A 84 1.15 1.31 -14.82
C THR A 84 2.65 1.66 -14.92
N PRO A 85 3.02 2.66 -15.74
CA PRO A 85 4.36 3.24 -15.77
C PRO A 85 4.90 3.61 -14.38
N MET A 86 4.08 4.26 -13.55
CA MET A 86 4.44 4.62 -12.18
C MET A 86 4.67 3.36 -11.33
N THR A 87 3.79 2.36 -11.41
CA THR A 87 3.93 1.10 -10.67
C THR A 87 5.22 0.37 -11.04
N LYS A 88 5.60 0.33 -12.32
CA LYS A 88 6.90 -0.23 -12.76
C LYS A 88 8.08 0.47 -12.10
N ALA A 89 8.08 1.81 -12.10
CA ALA A 89 9.18 2.59 -11.54
C ALA A 89 9.29 2.41 -10.02
N LEU A 90 8.16 2.41 -9.31
CA LEU A 90 8.11 2.17 -7.86
C LEU A 90 8.49 0.73 -7.50
N ALA A 91 7.97 -0.26 -8.22
CA ALA A 91 8.28 -1.67 -7.99
C ALA A 91 9.79 -1.93 -8.10
N HIS A 92 10.48 -1.28 -9.05
CA HIS A 92 11.93 -1.38 -9.17
C HIS A 92 12.63 -0.90 -7.89
N LEU A 93 12.29 0.27 -7.35
CA LEU A 93 12.89 0.76 -6.11
C LEU A 93 12.59 -0.15 -4.90
N ILE A 94 11.34 -0.59 -4.78
CA ILE A 94 10.88 -1.41 -3.66
C ILE A 94 11.53 -2.81 -3.67
N LEU A 95 11.58 -3.47 -4.84
CA LEU A 95 12.22 -4.77 -4.98
C LEU A 95 13.73 -4.70 -4.70
N ARG A 96 14.38 -3.63 -5.16
CA ARG A 96 15.78 -3.36 -4.86
C ARG A 96 16.04 -3.25 -3.36
N ASP A 97 15.26 -2.45 -2.66
CA ASP A 97 15.41 -2.33 -1.20
C ASP A 97 15.07 -3.65 -0.49
N PHE A 98 14.09 -4.41 -0.98
CA PHE A 98 13.75 -5.71 -0.45
C PHE A 98 14.89 -6.72 -0.54
N VAL A 99 15.62 -6.77 -1.66
CA VAL A 99 16.83 -7.61 -1.80
C VAL A 99 17.90 -7.17 -0.82
N LYS A 100 18.15 -5.86 -0.71
CA LYS A 100 19.15 -5.30 0.20
C LYS A 100 18.86 -5.62 1.68
N LEU A 101 17.60 -5.54 2.10
CA LEU A 101 17.20 -5.76 3.50
C LEU A 101 17.06 -7.23 3.85
N SER A 102 16.58 -8.06 2.93
CA SER A 102 16.30 -9.49 3.22
C SER A 102 17.51 -10.39 3.00
N GLY A 103 18.41 -10.02 2.10
CA GLY A 103 19.62 -10.78 1.77
C GLY A 103 19.34 -12.27 1.52
N PRO A 104 19.99 -13.20 2.24
CA PRO A 104 19.87 -14.64 1.97
C PRO A 104 18.50 -15.24 2.34
N LYS A 105 17.56 -14.46 2.89
CA LYS A 105 16.22 -14.93 3.26
C LYS A 105 15.26 -15.05 2.07
N ILE A 106 15.63 -14.55 0.90
CA ILE A 106 14.81 -14.58 -0.33
C ILE A 106 15.48 -15.45 -1.40
N PRO A 107 14.71 -16.08 -2.30
CA PRO A 107 15.25 -17.04 -3.27
C PRO A 107 15.75 -16.38 -4.58
N PHE A 108 15.94 -15.07 -4.60
CA PHE A 108 16.31 -14.31 -5.80
C PHE A 108 17.24 -13.15 -5.46
N GLU A 109 18.02 -12.72 -6.45
CA GLU A 109 18.98 -11.62 -6.32
C GLU A 109 18.62 -10.47 -7.27
N TRP A 110 19.47 -9.45 -7.31
CA TRP A 110 19.31 -8.29 -8.20
C TRP A 110 19.11 -8.65 -9.68
N VAL A 111 19.69 -9.78 -10.12
CA VAL A 111 19.58 -10.24 -11.51
C VAL A 111 18.15 -10.60 -11.87
N GLU A 112 17.41 -11.26 -10.97
CA GLU A 112 16.00 -11.60 -11.18
C GLU A 112 15.11 -10.36 -11.09
N VAL A 113 15.44 -9.41 -10.21
CA VAL A 113 14.76 -8.11 -10.15
C VAL A 113 14.90 -7.36 -11.48
N ASP A 114 16.12 -7.26 -12.02
CA ASP A 114 16.38 -6.57 -13.28
C ASP A 114 15.66 -7.27 -14.46
N LYS A 115 15.62 -8.61 -14.47
CA LYS A 115 14.82 -9.38 -15.44
C LYS A 115 13.33 -9.05 -15.33
N ALA A 116 12.77 -9.05 -14.12
CA ALA A 116 11.36 -8.74 -13.88
C ALA A 116 11.02 -7.33 -14.40
N ILE A 117 11.84 -6.33 -14.07
CA ILE A 117 11.64 -4.95 -14.52
C ILE A 117 11.80 -4.81 -16.05
N LYS A 118 12.73 -5.57 -16.65
CA LYS A 118 12.87 -5.63 -18.12
C LYS A 118 11.67 -6.29 -18.80
N ASN A 119 11.03 -7.26 -18.16
CA ASN A 119 9.82 -7.94 -18.64
C ASN A 119 8.52 -7.21 -18.27
N PHE A 120 8.62 -6.09 -17.53
CA PHE A 120 7.50 -5.27 -17.13
C PHE A 120 7.06 -4.35 -18.27
N ASN A 121 5.91 -4.66 -18.88
CA ASN A 121 5.22 -3.86 -19.87
C ASN A 121 4.24 -2.90 -19.20
N THR A 122 4.12 -1.68 -19.72
CA THR A 122 3.30 -0.64 -19.10
C THR A 122 1.96 -0.48 -19.79
N ILE A 123 0.89 -0.35 -19.01
CA ILE A 123 -0.47 -0.05 -19.47
C ILE A 123 -0.87 1.29 -18.86
N GLU A 124 -1.20 2.27 -19.70
CA GLU A 124 -1.77 3.54 -19.23
C GLU A 124 -3.20 3.32 -18.75
N PHE A 125 -3.69 4.17 -17.85
CA PHE A 125 -5.10 4.12 -17.47
C PHE A 125 -6.03 4.23 -18.68
N ASP A 126 -7.16 3.53 -18.58
CA ASP A 126 -8.25 3.51 -19.55
C ASP A 126 -7.93 2.93 -20.93
N LYS A 127 -6.70 2.42 -21.13
CA LYS A 127 -6.36 1.65 -22.32
C LYS A 127 -6.74 0.18 -22.15
N GLU A 128 -7.33 -0.37 -23.21
CA GLU A 128 -7.59 -1.80 -23.32
C GLU A 128 -6.44 -2.48 -24.06
N GLU A 129 -5.91 -3.55 -23.47
CA GLU A 129 -4.85 -4.38 -24.04
C GLU A 129 -5.31 -5.84 -24.11
N GLU A 130 -4.92 -6.55 -25.15
CA GLU A 130 -5.16 -8.00 -25.26
C GLU A 130 -3.93 -8.76 -24.78
N ILE A 131 -4.08 -9.50 -23.68
CA ILE A 131 -3.01 -10.22 -23.00
C ILE A 131 -3.42 -11.69 -22.92
N GLU A 132 -2.78 -12.53 -23.71
CA GLU A 132 -2.94 -14.00 -23.63
C GLU A 132 -4.41 -14.45 -23.75
N GLY A 133 -5.18 -13.75 -24.59
CA GLY A 133 -6.61 -14.01 -24.82
C GLY A 133 -7.57 -13.35 -23.81
N PHE A 134 -7.05 -12.55 -22.88
CA PHE A 134 -7.83 -11.72 -21.96
C PHE A 134 -7.76 -10.26 -22.39
N LYS A 135 -8.90 -9.58 -22.43
CA LYS A 135 -8.91 -8.11 -22.57
C LYS A 135 -8.76 -7.49 -21.19
N VAL A 136 -7.74 -6.66 -21.02
CA VAL A 136 -7.39 -6.05 -19.74
C VAL A 136 -7.44 -4.54 -19.86
N ARG A 137 -8.06 -3.88 -18.88
CA ARG A 137 -8.05 -2.42 -18.70
C ARG A 137 -7.69 -2.10 -17.26
N MET A 138 -6.94 -1.01 -17.05
CA MET A 138 -6.61 -0.51 -15.72
C MET A 138 -7.27 0.86 -15.49
N THR A 139 -7.85 1.08 -14.32
CA THR A 139 -8.35 2.40 -13.89
C THR A 139 -7.78 2.78 -12.53
N ASN A 140 -7.86 4.04 -12.13
CA ASN A 140 -7.28 4.51 -10.87
C ASN A 140 -7.92 3.84 -9.64
N ALA A 141 -7.11 3.31 -8.72
CA ALA A 141 -7.55 2.79 -7.41
C ALA A 141 -7.44 3.81 -6.27
N GLY A 142 -6.86 4.99 -6.50
CA GLY A 142 -6.77 6.07 -5.50
C GLY A 142 -5.87 5.80 -4.29
N HIS A 143 -5.19 4.64 -4.24
CA HIS A 143 -4.45 4.17 -3.08
C HIS A 143 -3.04 4.77 -2.98
N ILE A 144 -2.21 4.59 -4.02
CA ILE A 144 -0.89 5.22 -4.18
C ILE A 144 -0.70 5.68 -5.63
N PRO A 145 0.23 6.59 -5.94
CA PRO A 145 0.51 6.96 -7.33
C PRO A 145 0.79 5.74 -8.21
N GLY A 146 0.02 5.59 -9.29
CA GLY A 146 0.08 4.42 -10.18
C GLY A 146 -0.81 3.24 -9.79
N SER A 147 -1.47 3.26 -8.63
CA SER A 147 -2.34 2.16 -8.19
C SER A 147 -3.55 2.00 -9.09
N ALA A 148 -3.82 0.75 -9.48
CA ALA A 148 -4.82 0.43 -10.47
C ALA A 148 -5.83 -0.64 -9.99
N GLN A 149 -7.10 -0.39 -10.29
CA GLN A 149 -8.10 -1.43 -10.42
C GLN A 149 -7.86 -2.15 -11.75
N ILE A 150 -7.89 -3.48 -11.76
CA ILE A 150 -7.63 -4.32 -12.91
C ILE A 150 -8.94 -4.94 -13.38
N HIS A 151 -9.39 -4.57 -14.57
CA HIS A 151 -10.59 -5.11 -15.21
C HIS A 151 -10.21 -6.13 -16.27
N ILE A 152 -10.69 -7.35 -16.09
CA ILE A 152 -10.47 -8.48 -17.01
C ILE A 152 -11.79 -8.85 -17.63
N MET A 153 -11.88 -8.67 -18.94
CA MET A 153 -13.06 -8.99 -19.74
C MET A 153 -12.83 -10.33 -20.43
N THR A 154 -13.70 -11.28 -20.14
CA THR A 154 -13.76 -12.59 -20.80
C THR A 154 -14.95 -12.65 -21.74
N GLU A 155 -15.11 -13.75 -22.47
CA GLU A 155 -16.29 -13.98 -23.31
C GLU A 155 -17.61 -14.04 -22.52
N LYS A 156 -17.54 -14.38 -21.23
CA LYS A 156 -18.72 -14.65 -20.39
C LYS A 156 -19.02 -13.56 -19.37
N MET A 157 -18.00 -12.87 -18.89
CA MET A 157 -18.11 -12.00 -17.72
C MET A 157 -16.96 -10.99 -17.62
N LYS A 158 -17.21 -9.92 -16.87
CA LYS A 158 -16.21 -8.93 -16.44
C LYS A 158 -15.83 -9.17 -14.98
N VAL A 159 -14.55 -9.48 -14.76
CA VAL A 159 -13.95 -9.62 -13.44
C VAL A 159 -13.17 -8.35 -13.15
N THR A 160 -13.40 -7.72 -12.00
CA THR A 160 -12.60 -6.58 -11.54
C THR A 160 -11.89 -6.93 -10.25
N TYR A 161 -10.57 -6.73 -10.22
CA TYR A 161 -9.77 -6.79 -9.00
C TYR A 161 -9.35 -5.37 -8.59
N THR A 162 -9.68 -4.96 -7.37
CA THR A 162 -9.44 -3.57 -6.95
C THR A 162 -7.98 -3.29 -6.60
N GLY A 163 -7.19 -4.33 -6.26
CA GLY A 163 -6.01 -4.12 -5.42
C GLY A 163 -6.40 -3.45 -4.11
N ASP A 164 -5.49 -2.65 -3.57
CA ASP A 164 -5.81 -1.72 -2.49
C ASP A 164 -6.53 -0.50 -3.06
N ILE A 165 -7.61 -0.06 -2.40
CA ILE A 165 -8.53 0.93 -2.96
C ILE A 165 -8.91 2.03 -1.96
N ASN A 166 -8.85 3.28 -2.43
CA ASN A 166 -9.22 4.45 -1.65
C ASN A 166 -10.20 5.34 -2.43
N THR A 167 -11.31 5.68 -1.81
CA THR A 167 -12.32 6.60 -2.37
C THR A 167 -12.27 7.99 -1.75
N ALA A 168 -11.33 8.25 -0.83
CA ALA A 168 -11.09 9.58 -0.29
C ALA A 168 -10.21 10.42 -1.22
N ASP A 169 -10.52 11.71 -1.35
CA ASP A 169 -9.61 12.68 -1.96
C ASP A 169 -8.39 12.89 -1.05
N THR A 170 -7.19 12.82 -1.62
CA THR A 170 -5.93 12.98 -0.89
C THR A 170 -5.04 14.01 -1.58
N LYS A 171 -3.87 14.36 -1.01
CA LYS A 171 -2.95 15.28 -1.70
C LYS A 171 -2.31 14.59 -2.92
N LEU A 172 -1.97 13.31 -2.79
CA LEU A 172 -1.30 12.56 -3.86
C LEU A 172 -2.25 11.95 -4.88
N MET A 173 -3.44 11.52 -4.48
CA MET A 173 -4.34 10.71 -5.31
C MET A 173 -5.74 11.28 -5.43
N ASN A 174 -6.26 11.23 -6.66
CA ASN A 174 -7.69 11.33 -6.92
C ASN A 174 -8.37 10.09 -6.32
N PRO A 175 -9.61 10.22 -5.81
CA PRO A 175 -10.35 9.06 -5.32
C PRO A 175 -10.59 8.04 -6.45
N ALA A 176 -10.64 6.76 -6.10
CA ALA A 176 -11.14 5.71 -7.00
C ALA A 176 -12.57 6.05 -7.43
N ASN A 177 -12.84 5.95 -8.73
CA ASN A 177 -14.16 6.23 -9.27
C ASN A 177 -15.07 4.99 -9.15
N PRO A 178 -16.16 5.02 -8.35
CA PRO A 178 -17.05 3.88 -8.21
C PRO A 178 -17.74 3.46 -9.52
N ASP A 179 -17.89 4.38 -10.48
CA ASP A 179 -18.48 4.08 -11.78
C ASP A 179 -17.63 3.12 -12.63
N ASP A 180 -16.32 3.00 -12.35
CA ASP A 180 -15.45 2.03 -13.02
C ASP A 180 -15.89 0.58 -12.74
N LEU A 181 -16.59 0.37 -11.61
CA LEU A 181 -17.12 -0.93 -11.22
C LEU A 181 -18.47 -1.26 -11.85
N ARG A 182 -19.14 -0.31 -12.51
CA ARG A 182 -20.55 -0.41 -12.94
C ARG A 182 -20.92 -1.72 -13.62
N ASP A 183 -20.10 -2.14 -14.57
CA ASP A 183 -20.36 -3.32 -15.41
C ASP A 183 -19.68 -4.60 -14.89
N THR A 184 -19.21 -4.61 -13.63
CA THR A 184 -18.52 -5.77 -13.03
C THR A 184 -19.51 -6.87 -12.65
N ASP A 185 -19.27 -8.08 -13.13
CA ASP A 185 -20.03 -9.29 -12.73
C ASP A 185 -19.41 -9.96 -11.50
N VAL A 186 -18.07 -10.01 -11.43
CA VAL A 186 -17.33 -10.57 -10.29
C VAL A 186 -16.35 -9.53 -9.77
N LEU A 187 -16.53 -9.11 -8.53
CA LEU A 187 -15.66 -8.16 -7.86
C LEU A 187 -14.74 -8.91 -6.90
N ILE A 188 -13.44 -8.72 -7.05
CA ILE A 188 -12.41 -9.17 -6.12
C ILE A 188 -11.89 -7.91 -5.43
N MET A 189 -12.09 -7.75 -4.13
CA MET A 189 -11.72 -6.53 -3.44
C MET A 189 -11.08 -6.75 -2.08
N GLU A 190 -10.27 -5.77 -1.67
CA GLU A 190 -9.80 -5.68 -0.29
C GLU A 190 -10.95 -5.35 0.68
N ALA A 191 -10.75 -5.71 1.94
CA ALA A 191 -11.57 -5.27 3.05
C ALA A 191 -10.70 -5.09 4.31
N THR A 192 -9.51 -4.48 4.15
CA THR A 192 -8.56 -4.21 5.25
C THR A 192 -9.26 -3.54 6.44
N TYR A 193 -10.13 -2.57 6.14
CA TYR A 193 -10.95 -1.84 7.10
C TYR A 193 -12.45 -2.16 7.00
N GLY A 194 -12.81 -3.37 6.56
CA GLY A 194 -14.20 -3.83 6.44
C GLY A 194 -15.03 -3.77 7.74
N ARG A 195 -14.39 -3.56 8.90
CA ARG A 195 -15.05 -3.38 10.21
C ARG A 195 -15.19 -1.93 10.68
N PHE A 196 -14.41 -1.01 10.11
CA PHE A 196 -14.23 0.33 10.66
C PHE A 196 -14.47 1.40 9.60
N ASN A 197 -14.99 2.55 10.02
CA ASN A 197 -15.03 3.74 9.17
C ASN A 197 -13.88 4.65 9.55
N HIS A 198 -13.26 5.26 8.55
CA HIS A 198 -12.28 6.31 8.79
C HIS A 198 -13.00 7.63 9.13
N PRO A 199 -12.41 8.46 10.00
CA PRO A 199 -12.83 9.85 10.17
C PRO A 199 -12.65 10.63 8.85
N GLY A 200 -13.34 11.78 8.73
CA GLY A 200 -13.24 12.62 7.54
C GLY A 200 -11.81 13.15 7.35
N ARG A 201 -11.26 12.98 6.14
CA ARG A 201 -9.86 13.33 5.83
C ARG A 201 -9.48 14.75 6.26
N GLU A 202 -10.31 15.74 5.92
CA GLU A 202 -10.06 17.15 6.27
C GLU A 202 -9.98 17.38 7.79
N SER A 203 -10.85 16.71 8.56
CA SER A 203 -10.81 16.82 10.03
C SER A 203 -9.52 16.25 10.62
N VAL A 204 -9.05 15.10 10.13
CA VAL A 204 -7.78 14.49 10.56
C VAL A 204 -6.61 15.39 10.18
N GLU A 205 -6.58 15.92 8.95
CA GLU A 205 -5.53 16.82 8.49
C GLU A 205 -5.43 18.07 9.37
N LYS A 206 -6.57 18.68 9.68
CA LYS A 206 -6.64 19.86 10.54
C LYS A 206 -6.16 19.54 11.96
N GLU A 207 -6.69 18.48 12.56
CA GLU A 207 -6.32 18.08 13.92
C GLU A 207 -4.83 17.78 14.02
N PHE A 208 -4.29 17.01 13.08
CA PHE A 208 -2.86 16.70 13.00
C PHE A 208 -2.01 17.97 12.91
N LEU A 209 -2.31 18.88 11.98
CA LEU A 209 -1.55 20.13 11.82
C LEU A 209 -1.63 21.01 13.08
N ASP A 210 -2.79 21.09 13.72
CA ASP A 210 -2.98 21.84 14.96
C ASP A 210 -2.13 21.24 16.09
N LYS A 211 -2.12 19.92 16.26
CA LYS A 211 -1.29 19.24 17.27
C LYS A 211 0.19 19.36 17.01
N VAL A 212 0.61 19.31 15.74
CA VAL A 212 2.01 19.52 15.36
C VAL A 212 2.47 20.92 15.75
N LYS A 213 1.67 21.96 15.43
CA LYS A 213 1.97 23.36 15.80
C LYS A 213 2.05 23.53 17.31
N GLU A 214 1.08 22.97 18.04
CA GLU A 214 1.02 23.02 19.51
C GLU A 214 2.33 22.53 20.15
N VAL A 215 2.88 21.42 19.66
CA VAL A 215 4.14 20.84 20.17
C VAL A 215 5.35 21.73 19.84
N ILE A 216 5.44 22.24 18.60
CA ILE A 216 6.57 23.07 18.17
C ILE A 216 6.57 24.42 18.89
N GLU A 217 5.41 25.04 19.05
CA GLU A 217 5.22 26.30 19.79
C GLU A 217 5.50 26.14 21.29
N GLY A 218 5.20 24.95 21.84
CA GLY A 218 5.65 24.52 23.17
C GLY A 218 7.17 24.30 23.30
N GLY A 219 7.92 24.42 22.19
CA GLY A 219 9.37 24.35 22.14
C GLY A 219 9.93 22.93 21.95
N GLY A 220 9.12 21.96 21.55
CA GLY A 220 9.54 20.60 21.25
C GLY A 220 9.70 20.30 19.76
N THR A 221 9.99 19.03 19.47
CA THR A 221 10.14 18.46 18.13
C THR A 221 9.14 17.34 17.93
N VAL A 222 8.54 17.27 16.73
CA VAL A 222 7.57 16.23 16.37
C VAL A 222 8.24 15.21 15.45
N LEU A 223 8.26 13.94 15.87
CA LEU A 223 8.55 12.82 14.99
C LEU A 223 7.25 12.27 14.41
N VAL A 224 7.23 12.08 13.09
CA VAL A 224 6.14 11.45 12.36
C VAL A 224 6.68 10.21 11.65
N PRO A 225 6.59 9.01 12.25
CA PRO A 225 6.97 7.78 11.60
C PRO A 225 6.06 7.52 10.40
N ALA A 226 6.62 7.42 9.20
CA ALA A 226 5.86 7.23 7.97
C ALA A 226 6.51 6.18 7.05
N PHE A 227 5.71 5.48 6.24
CA PHE A 227 6.25 4.64 5.18
C PHE A 227 6.94 5.50 4.12
N SER A 228 8.07 5.01 3.60
CA SER A 228 8.84 5.71 2.57
C SER A 228 8.03 5.89 1.29
N LEU A 229 7.15 4.93 0.98
CA LEU A 229 6.23 4.98 -0.15
C LEU A 229 4.87 5.54 0.29
N ASN A 230 4.36 6.51 -0.47
CA ASN A 230 3.07 7.19 -0.33
C ASN A 230 2.94 8.05 0.94
N ARG A 231 3.00 7.45 2.14
CA ARG A 231 2.66 8.14 3.40
C ARG A 231 3.55 9.36 3.65
N SER A 232 4.85 9.24 3.42
CA SER A 232 5.78 10.36 3.59
C SER A 232 5.44 11.50 2.63
N GLN A 233 5.21 11.20 1.36
CA GLN A 233 4.90 12.18 0.32
C GLN A 233 3.54 12.87 0.55
N GLU A 234 2.57 12.14 1.10
CA GLU A 234 1.25 12.66 1.44
C GLU A 234 1.35 13.70 2.55
N LEU A 235 2.11 13.41 3.61
CA LEU A 235 2.36 14.35 4.70
C LEU A 235 3.17 15.57 4.25
N LEU A 236 4.19 15.35 3.43
CA LEU A 236 4.98 16.43 2.85
C LEU A 236 4.09 17.36 1.99
N SER A 237 3.22 16.79 1.16
CA SER A 237 2.26 17.56 0.37
C SER A 237 1.25 18.30 1.25
N LEU A 238 0.82 17.71 2.37
CA LEU A 238 -0.04 18.36 3.36
C LEU A 238 0.63 19.60 3.97
N PHE A 239 1.87 19.47 4.48
CA PHE A 239 2.60 20.61 5.03
C PHE A 239 2.82 21.71 3.98
N ALA A 240 3.12 21.33 2.74
CA ALA A 240 3.29 22.30 1.65
C ALA A 240 1.98 23.01 1.27
N SER A 241 0.83 22.33 1.40
CA SER A 241 -0.50 22.89 1.09
C SER A 241 -0.93 24.02 2.03
N VAL A 242 -0.37 24.08 3.23
CA VAL A 242 -0.69 25.09 4.25
C VAL A 242 0.44 26.08 4.49
N ASP A 243 1.45 26.11 3.61
CA ASP A 243 2.65 26.95 3.77
C ASP A 243 3.22 26.83 5.20
N PHE A 244 3.44 25.59 5.64
CA PHE A 244 3.75 25.30 7.04
C PHE A 244 4.95 26.12 7.53
N PRO A 245 4.79 26.95 8.59
CA PRO A 245 5.75 28.02 8.90
C PRO A 245 6.99 27.54 9.68
N TYR A 246 7.07 26.25 10.00
CA TYR A 246 8.15 25.66 10.79
C TYR A 246 9.00 24.71 9.95
N PRO A 247 10.25 24.43 10.35
CA PRO A 247 11.10 23.48 9.65
C PRO A 247 10.45 22.09 9.51
N VAL A 248 10.49 21.55 8.29
CA VAL A 248 10.07 20.18 7.97
C VAL A 248 11.26 19.43 7.39
N TYR A 249 11.60 18.32 8.04
CA TYR A 249 12.65 17.42 7.63
C TYR A 249 12.04 16.10 7.15
N TYR A 250 12.67 15.49 6.16
CA TYR A 250 12.33 14.13 5.76
C TYR A 250 13.55 13.25 5.55
N ASP A 251 13.44 11.98 5.91
CA ASP A 251 14.54 11.02 5.93
C ASP A 251 14.11 9.64 5.40
N GLY A 252 15.09 8.81 5.06
CA GLY A 252 14.93 7.49 4.46
C GLY A 252 14.79 7.55 2.94
N MET A 253 14.25 6.48 2.36
CA MET A 253 14.00 6.36 0.91
C MET A 253 12.89 7.28 0.37
N SER A 254 12.35 8.14 1.23
CA SER A 254 11.27 9.05 0.87
C SER A 254 11.69 10.02 -0.24
N ARG A 255 12.99 10.38 -0.33
CA ARG A 255 13.50 11.23 -1.40
C ARG A 255 13.50 10.54 -2.75
N GLU A 256 14.12 9.38 -2.87
CA GLU A 256 14.22 8.66 -4.14
C GLU A 256 12.83 8.32 -4.69
N ILE A 257 11.89 7.96 -3.80
CA ILE A 257 10.49 7.73 -4.17
C ILE A 257 9.83 9.03 -4.64
N THR A 258 10.07 10.16 -3.97
CA THR A 258 9.53 11.47 -4.39
C THR A 258 10.05 11.87 -5.77
N GLU A 259 11.34 11.62 -6.03
CA GLU A 259 11.96 11.91 -7.33
C GLU A 259 11.32 11.08 -8.46
N VAL A 260 11.08 9.78 -8.22
CA VAL A 260 10.33 8.94 -9.16
C VAL A 260 8.91 9.46 -9.36
N MET A 261 8.19 9.79 -8.28
CA MET A 261 6.83 10.33 -8.40
C MET A 261 6.78 11.61 -9.24
N LEU A 262 7.75 12.51 -9.05
CA LEU A 262 7.84 13.77 -9.80
C LEU A 262 8.28 13.58 -11.27
N GLN A 263 8.83 12.43 -11.65
CA GLN A 263 9.07 12.08 -13.06
C GLN A 263 7.80 11.59 -13.76
N HIS A 264 6.80 11.14 -13.00
CA HIS A 264 5.54 10.57 -13.50
C HIS A 264 4.33 11.39 -13.00
N LYS A 265 4.37 12.71 -13.18
CA LYS A 265 3.40 13.66 -12.59
C LYS A 265 1.95 13.43 -12.99
N ASP A 266 1.71 12.81 -14.15
CA ASP A 266 0.37 12.51 -14.66
C ASP A 266 -0.39 11.49 -13.77
N TYR A 267 0.33 10.80 -12.89
CA TYR A 267 -0.22 9.87 -11.90
C TYR A 267 -0.43 10.51 -10.51
N LEU A 268 -0.27 11.83 -10.39
CA LEU A 268 -0.45 12.59 -9.16
C LEU A 268 -1.65 13.53 -9.27
N HIS A 269 -2.42 13.65 -8.19
CA HIS A 269 -3.54 14.59 -8.11
C HIS A 269 -3.08 16.04 -8.02
N LYS A 270 -2.18 16.34 -7.06
CA LYS A 270 -1.62 17.69 -6.82
C LYS A 270 -0.08 17.66 -6.92
N PRO A 271 0.49 17.43 -8.11
CA PRO A 271 1.96 17.31 -8.29
C PRO A 271 2.72 18.58 -7.88
N GLU A 272 2.09 19.74 -7.94
CA GLU A 272 2.64 21.02 -7.51
C GLU A 272 2.91 21.08 -6.00
N LEU A 273 2.07 20.44 -5.18
CA LEU A 273 2.29 20.36 -3.73
C LEU A 273 3.49 19.50 -3.39
N LEU A 274 3.60 18.33 -4.04
CA LEU A 274 4.73 17.44 -3.85
C LEU A 274 6.03 18.11 -4.34
N LYS A 275 5.98 18.83 -5.47
CA LYS A 275 7.13 19.59 -5.98
C LYS A 275 7.54 20.71 -5.01
N LYS A 276 6.58 21.47 -4.49
CA LYS A 276 6.81 22.52 -3.49
C LYS A 276 7.47 21.94 -2.24
N ALA A 277 6.97 20.81 -1.75
CA ALA A 277 7.55 20.11 -0.61
C ALA A 277 9.00 19.65 -0.89
N TYR A 278 9.25 19.04 -2.06
CA TYR A 278 10.58 18.61 -2.48
C TYR A 278 11.59 19.76 -2.52
N ASP A 279 11.17 20.94 -2.99
CA ASP A 279 12.04 22.12 -3.12
C ASP A 279 12.26 22.85 -1.80
N SER A 280 11.24 22.87 -0.92
CA SER A 280 11.23 23.73 0.26
C SER A 280 11.65 23.02 1.54
N PHE A 281 11.45 21.71 1.63
CA PHE A 281 11.71 20.94 2.85
C PHE A 281 13.09 20.29 2.85
N HIS A 282 13.65 20.11 4.04
CA HIS A 282 15.03 19.66 4.19
C HIS A 282 15.11 18.14 4.15
N TYR A 283 15.68 17.59 3.07
CA TYR A 283 16.06 16.18 3.05
C TYR A 283 17.28 15.92 3.93
N VAL A 284 17.17 14.97 4.86
CA VAL A 284 18.27 14.60 5.75
C VAL A 284 19.24 13.66 5.05
N ASN A 285 20.42 14.17 4.69
CA ASN A 285 21.42 13.39 3.97
C ASN A 285 22.39 12.68 4.94
N GLY A 286 21.97 11.48 5.38
CA GLY A 286 22.83 10.57 6.12
C GLY A 286 23.04 10.91 7.60
N PHE A 287 23.89 10.11 8.26
CA PHE A 287 23.93 10.05 9.72
C PHE A 287 24.44 11.34 10.40
N ASN A 288 25.33 12.09 9.75
CA ASN A 288 25.88 13.31 10.32
C ASN A 288 24.84 14.45 10.39
N GLU A 289 23.95 14.54 9.42
CA GLU A 289 22.83 15.48 9.48
C GLU A 289 21.79 15.04 10.51
N ARG A 290 21.47 13.74 10.59
CA ARG A 290 20.56 13.18 11.61
C ARG A 290 20.93 13.65 13.02
N LYS A 291 22.23 13.67 13.37
CA LYS A 291 22.74 14.12 14.69
C LYS A 291 22.42 15.59 15.03
N LYS A 292 22.15 16.42 14.02
CA LYS A 292 21.81 17.83 14.16
C LYS A 292 20.29 18.02 14.15
N VAL A 293 19.61 17.40 13.19
CA VAL A 293 18.17 17.58 12.92
C VAL A 293 17.28 17.28 14.13
N TRP A 294 17.57 16.22 14.90
CA TRP A 294 16.73 15.88 16.05
C TRP A 294 16.72 16.94 17.16
N LYS A 295 17.69 17.87 17.15
CA LYS A 295 17.80 18.97 18.11
C LYS A 295 17.07 20.23 17.63
N ASP A 296 16.63 20.26 16.37
CA ASP A 296 15.93 21.40 15.81
C ASP A 296 14.43 21.32 16.13
N LYS A 297 13.81 22.49 16.31
CA LYS A 297 12.38 22.60 16.56
C LYS A 297 11.65 22.54 15.23
N GLY A 298 10.90 21.47 15.02
CA GLY A 298 10.22 21.25 13.76
C GLY A 298 9.61 19.86 13.67
N VAL A 299 9.32 19.45 12.46
CA VAL A 299 8.73 18.14 12.14
C VAL A 299 9.75 17.27 11.43
N ILE A 300 9.84 16.01 11.83
CA ILE A 300 10.70 15.01 11.20
C ILE A 300 9.80 13.88 10.68
N VAL A 301 9.62 13.80 9.36
CA VAL A 301 8.93 12.70 8.68
C VAL A 301 9.95 11.63 8.30
N ALA A 302 9.91 10.46 8.95
CA ALA A 302 10.97 9.47 8.79
C ALA A 302 10.43 8.05 8.71
N SER A 303 11.10 7.20 7.92
CA SER A 303 10.80 5.77 7.86
C SER A 303 11.52 4.96 8.94
N ALA A 304 10.99 3.83 9.41
CA ALA A 304 9.77 3.16 8.96
C ALA A 304 8.52 3.52 9.79
N GLY A 305 7.36 3.55 9.14
CA GLY A 305 6.08 4.00 9.71
C GLY A 305 5.51 3.18 10.88
N MET A 306 6.05 1.98 11.10
CA MET A 306 5.69 1.12 12.24
C MET A 306 6.79 1.01 13.31
N LEU A 307 7.84 1.84 13.21
CA LEU A 307 8.97 1.87 14.13
C LEU A 307 9.74 0.53 14.26
N LYS A 308 9.64 -0.37 13.27
CA LYS A 308 10.44 -1.61 13.22
C LYS A 308 11.94 -1.36 12.98
N GLY A 309 12.29 -0.24 12.35
CA GLY A 309 13.66 0.08 11.99
C GLY A 309 13.80 1.42 11.27
N GLY A 310 14.95 1.63 10.64
CA GLY A 310 15.24 2.83 9.87
C GLY A 310 15.47 4.10 10.72
N PRO A 311 15.57 5.27 10.08
CA PRO A 311 15.79 6.55 10.74
C PRO A 311 14.76 6.91 11.84
N ALA A 312 13.50 6.52 11.71
CA ALA A 312 12.45 6.82 12.68
C ALA A 312 12.77 6.26 14.06
N VAL A 313 13.35 5.05 14.14
CA VAL A 313 13.78 4.47 15.43
C VAL A 313 14.94 5.27 16.05
N TYR A 314 15.85 5.81 15.22
CA TYR A 314 16.91 6.68 15.70
C TYR A 314 16.35 7.96 16.33
N TYR A 315 15.41 8.62 15.65
CA TYR A 315 14.77 9.83 16.15
C TYR A 315 13.92 9.54 17.40
N TYR A 316 13.16 8.45 17.39
CA TYR A 316 12.36 8.02 18.54
C TYR A 316 13.22 7.93 19.80
N LYS A 317 14.37 7.24 19.73
CA LYS A 317 15.30 7.08 20.86
C LYS A 317 15.89 8.40 21.38
N LYS A 318 15.86 9.47 20.57
CA LYS A 318 16.34 10.81 20.97
C LYS A 318 15.25 11.68 21.56
N LEU A 319 14.00 11.47 21.15
CA LEU A 319 12.87 12.35 21.48
C LEU A 319 11.98 11.78 22.59
N ALA A 320 11.92 10.45 22.75
CA ALA A 320 10.95 9.74 23.58
C ALA A 320 10.96 10.11 25.08
N GLU A 321 12.09 10.56 25.63
CA GLU A 321 12.22 10.82 27.07
C GLU A 321 11.93 12.27 27.49
N ASP A 322 11.61 13.16 26.55
CA ASP A 322 11.29 14.55 26.83
C ASP A 322 9.80 14.82 26.51
N SER A 323 9.05 15.24 27.52
CA SER A 323 7.60 15.52 27.43
C SER A 323 7.26 16.74 26.59
N LYS A 324 8.26 17.55 26.19
CA LYS A 324 8.07 18.61 25.20
C LYS A 324 7.93 18.06 23.78
N ASN A 325 8.49 16.89 23.49
CA ASN A 325 8.47 16.29 22.16
C ASN A 325 7.20 15.49 21.93
N ALA A 326 6.97 15.13 20.67
CA ALA A 326 5.90 14.23 20.30
C ALA A 326 6.34 13.17 19.29
N VAL A 327 5.67 12.03 19.34
CA VAL A 327 5.71 10.97 18.33
C VAL A 327 4.28 10.75 17.85
N PHE A 328 3.99 11.17 16.63
CA PHE A 328 2.66 11.07 16.03
C PHE A 328 2.65 10.00 14.95
N LEU A 329 1.92 8.93 15.19
CA LEU A 329 1.72 7.87 14.22
C LEU A 329 0.66 8.30 13.20
N VAL A 330 0.85 7.89 11.95
CA VAL A 330 -0.02 8.28 10.81
C VAL A 330 -0.42 7.09 9.93
N SER A 331 -0.23 5.87 10.42
CA SER A 331 -0.42 4.65 9.64
C SER A 331 -0.81 3.50 10.54
N TYR A 332 -1.43 2.48 9.94
CA TYR A 332 -1.72 1.22 10.60
C TYR A 332 -0.47 0.66 11.29
N GLN A 333 -0.68 0.04 12.45
CA GLN A 333 0.36 -0.60 13.25
C GLN A 333 0.03 -2.08 13.40
N ALA A 334 0.84 -2.93 12.75
CA ALA A 334 0.64 -4.38 12.83
C ALA A 334 0.91 -4.91 14.25
N PRO A 335 0.23 -5.98 14.71
CA PRO A 335 0.28 -6.46 16.10
C PRO A 335 1.67 -6.62 16.72
N SER A 336 2.67 -7.06 15.94
CA SER A 336 4.03 -7.34 16.41
C SER A 336 4.99 -6.14 16.38
N THR A 337 4.51 -4.94 16.03
CA THR A 337 5.37 -3.77 15.79
C THR A 337 5.58 -2.93 17.06
N PRO A 338 6.74 -2.24 17.19
CA PRO A 338 6.95 -1.30 18.30
C PRO A 338 5.90 -0.19 18.37
N GLY A 339 5.45 0.32 17.22
CA GLY A 339 4.37 1.32 17.20
C GLY A 339 3.05 0.80 17.77
N ARG A 340 2.71 -0.47 17.55
CA ARG A 340 1.56 -1.12 18.21
C ARG A 340 1.74 -1.22 19.72
N LYS A 341 2.92 -1.66 20.19
CA LYS A 341 3.21 -1.76 21.62
C LYS A 341 3.10 -0.42 22.33
N LEU A 342 3.54 0.66 21.67
CA LEU A 342 3.37 2.01 22.22
C LEU A 342 1.90 2.39 22.39
N LEU A 343 1.03 2.00 21.45
CA LEU A 343 -0.42 2.24 21.56
C LEU A 343 -1.06 1.44 22.71
N GLU A 344 -0.64 0.19 22.91
CA GLU A 344 -1.29 -0.72 23.86
C GLU A 344 -0.75 -0.60 25.29
N ILE A 345 0.57 -0.44 25.45
CA ILE A 345 1.23 -0.46 26.77
C ILE A 345 2.10 0.77 27.05
N GLY A 346 2.15 1.74 26.13
CA GLY A 346 2.94 2.97 26.30
C GLY A 346 4.46 2.76 26.27
N LYS A 347 4.93 1.57 25.85
CA LYS A 347 6.35 1.20 25.77
C LYS A 347 6.74 0.74 24.38
N PHE A 348 7.99 1.01 24.00
CA PHE A 348 8.54 0.58 22.72
C PHE A 348 8.66 -0.95 22.61
N ASP A 349 9.05 -1.58 23.71
CA ASP A 349 9.06 -3.02 23.94
C ASP A 349 8.89 -3.32 25.44
N GLU A 350 8.85 -4.59 25.83
CA GLU A 350 8.61 -5.02 27.22
C GLU A 350 9.64 -4.47 28.22
N PHE A 351 10.86 -4.20 27.75
CA PHE A 351 12.01 -3.81 28.56
C PHE A 351 12.27 -2.30 28.54
N SER A 352 11.59 -1.57 27.66
CA SER A 352 11.75 -0.13 27.50
C SER A 352 11.03 0.65 28.61
N PRO A 353 11.53 1.85 28.96
CA PRO A 353 10.82 2.75 29.85
C PRO A 353 9.50 3.22 29.21
N MET A 354 8.60 3.74 30.06
CA MET A 354 7.37 4.39 29.60
C MET A 354 7.72 5.61 28.73
N LEU A 355 7.04 5.74 27.61
CA LEU A 355 7.17 6.92 26.74
C LEU A 355 6.75 8.18 27.51
N LYS A 356 7.61 9.21 27.50
CA LYS A 356 7.33 10.52 28.12
C LYS A 356 6.87 11.56 27.10
N ALA A 357 7.40 11.48 25.89
CA ALA A 357 6.95 12.32 24.78
C ALA A 357 5.46 12.08 24.52
N ARG A 358 4.77 13.12 24.04
CA ARG A 358 3.37 13.04 23.65
C ARG A 358 3.20 12.00 22.54
N PHE A 359 2.15 11.19 22.61
CA PHE A 359 1.94 10.08 21.69
C PHE A 359 0.49 10.01 21.22
N GLU A 360 0.28 10.11 19.92
CA GLU A 360 -1.05 10.10 19.30
C GLU A 360 -1.01 9.37 17.94
N LEU A 361 -2.16 8.84 17.53
CA LEU A 361 -2.37 8.22 16.23
C LEU A 361 -3.39 9.05 15.44
N PHE A 362 -2.99 9.48 14.24
CA PHE A 362 -3.84 10.17 13.29
C PHE A 362 -4.14 9.24 12.12
N ASP A 363 -5.43 9.07 11.80
CA ASP A 363 -5.85 8.12 10.78
C ASP A 363 -5.72 8.71 9.37
N PHE A 364 -4.53 8.56 8.81
CA PHE A 364 -4.23 8.98 7.46
C PHE A 364 -4.45 7.88 6.42
N SER A 365 -5.04 6.73 6.78
CA SER A 365 -5.18 5.53 5.92
C SER A 365 -5.44 5.85 4.44
N SER A 366 -4.78 5.11 3.56
CA SER A 366 -5.01 5.13 2.11
C SER A 366 -5.82 3.91 1.66
N HIS A 367 -6.57 3.30 2.57
CA HIS A 367 -7.53 2.24 2.28
C HIS A 367 -8.93 2.77 2.61
N SER A 368 -9.93 2.30 1.89
CA SER A 368 -11.32 2.68 2.15
C SER A 368 -11.86 2.00 3.41
N GLY A 369 -12.63 2.75 4.21
CA GLY A 369 -13.35 2.19 5.36
C GLY A 369 -14.61 1.43 4.93
N LYS A 370 -15.23 0.72 5.87
CA LYS A 370 -16.44 -0.11 5.65
C LYS A 370 -17.52 0.58 4.82
N ALA A 371 -17.91 1.80 5.18
CA ALA A 371 -18.98 2.52 4.49
C ALA A 371 -18.64 2.82 3.03
N ASP A 372 -17.38 3.11 2.73
CA ASP A 372 -16.91 3.40 1.38
C ASP A 372 -16.72 2.13 0.55
N LEU A 373 -16.20 1.06 1.16
CA LEU A 373 -16.19 -0.27 0.55
C LEU A 373 -17.62 -0.72 0.18
N MET A 374 -18.61 -0.50 1.05
CA MET A 374 -20.02 -0.77 0.74
C MET A 374 -20.54 0.06 -0.45
N LYS A 375 -20.10 1.31 -0.61
CA LYS A 375 -20.46 2.13 -1.79
C LYS A 375 -19.86 1.55 -3.06
N LEU A 376 -18.62 1.06 -3.03
CA LEU A 376 -17.99 0.40 -4.16
C LEU A 376 -18.76 -0.85 -4.58
N VAL A 377 -19.11 -1.72 -3.63
CA VAL A 377 -19.93 -2.93 -3.91
C VAL A 377 -21.28 -2.55 -4.54
N ARG A 378 -21.97 -1.52 -4.01
CA ARG A 378 -23.25 -1.02 -4.57
C ARG A 378 -23.11 -0.40 -5.97
N SER A 379 -21.90 0.01 -6.36
CA SER A 379 -21.66 0.64 -7.65
C SER A 379 -21.51 -0.40 -8.76
N ALA A 380 -21.08 -1.63 -8.43
CA ALA A 380 -21.13 -2.77 -9.35
C ALA A 380 -22.58 -3.24 -9.58
N LYS A 381 -23.22 -2.73 -10.64
CA LYS A 381 -24.66 -2.95 -10.90
C LYS A 381 -24.99 -4.35 -11.38
N ASN A 382 -24.04 -5.00 -12.04
CA ASN A 382 -24.19 -6.35 -12.57
C ASN A 382 -23.63 -7.42 -11.61
N LEU A 383 -23.29 -7.05 -10.37
CA LEU A 383 -22.55 -7.92 -9.48
C LEU A 383 -23.31 -9.20 -9.15
N GLN A 384 -22.70 -10.32 -9.52
CA GLN A 384 -23.19 -11.68 -9.25
C GLN A 384 -22.43 -12.30 -8.08
N LYS A 385 -21.14 -11.96 -7.92
CA LYS A 385 -20.27 -12.53 -6.89
C LYS A 385 -19.25 -11.52 -6.38
N LEU A 386 -19.10 -11.47 -5.07
CA LEU A 386 -18.05 -10.72 -4.37
C LEU A 386 -17.04 -11.70 -3.75
N ILE A 387 -15.76 -11.46 -3.99
CA ILE A 387 -14.65 -12.21 -3.41
C ILE A 387 -13.81 -11.24 -2.58
N ILE A 388 -13.72 -11.49 -1.29
CA ILE A 388 -12.98 -10.64 -0.36
C ILE A 388 -11.59 -11.24 -0.13
N VAL A 389 -10.57 -10.48 -0.51
CA VAL A 389 -9.15 -10.80 -0.30
C VAL A 389 -8.49 -9.68 0.50
N HIS A 390 -7.19 -9.78 0.76
CA HIS A 390 -6.37 -8.75 1.42
C HIS A 390 -7.05 -8.15 2.65
N SER A 391 -7.34 -9.04 3.60
CA SER A 391 -8.17 -8.74 4.78
C SER A 391 -7.88 -9.78 5.83
N SER A 392 -7.78 -9.38 7.10
CA SER A 392 -7.78 -10.37 8.19
C SER A 392 -9.07 -11.19 8.15
N ALA A 393 -9.02 -12.44 8.65
CA ALA A 393 -10.18 -13.33 8.73
C ALA A 393 -11.40 -12.62 9.34
N ASP A 394 -11.25 -12.01 10.51
CA ASP A 394 -12.32 -11.26 11.17
C ASP A 394 -12.91 -10.13 10.31
N SER A 395 -12.06 -9.39 9.58
CA SER A 395 -12.52 -8.28 8.75
C SER A 395 -13.28 -8.79 7.53
N ALA A 396 -12.75 -9.83 6.88
CA ALA A 396 -13.36 -10.47 5.73
C ALA A 396 -14.72 -11.08 6.08
N GLU A 397 -14.80 -11.83 7.18
CA GLU A 397 -16.05 -12.46 7.65
C GLU A 397 -17.11 -11.43 8.04
N HIS A 398 -16.72 -10.38 8.77
CA HIS A 398 -17.64 -9.30 9.14
C HIS A 398 -18.17 -8.57 7.91
N PHE A 399 -17.28 -8.16 7.01
CA PHE A 399 -17.67 -7.44 5.80
C PHE A 399 -18.53 -8.32 4.87
N ALA A 400 -18.19 -9.61 4.74
CA ALA A 400 -19.00 -10.57 3.98
C ALA A 400 -20.42 -10.69 4.52
N ALA A 401 -20.58 -10.78 5.84
CA ALA A 401 -21.88 -10.86 6.48
C ALA A 401 -22.72 -9.60 6.21
N VAL A 402 -22.11 -8.42 6.34
CA VAL A 402 -22.77 -7.12 6.08
C VAL A 402 -23.19 -7.00 4.62
N VAL A 403 -22.31 -7.34 3.66
CA VAL A 403 -22.66 -7.30 2.23
C VAL A 403 -23.80 -8.27 1.92
N LYS A 404 -23.75 -9.49 2.45
CA LYS A 404 -24.78 -10.49 2.24
C LYS A 404 -26.15 -10.04 2.79
N GLU A 405 -26.16 -9.42 3.97
CA GLU A 405 -27.36 -8.88 4.59
C GLU A 405 -27.94 -7.68 3.83
N GLU A 406 -27.10 -6.72 3.43
CA GLU A 406 -27.56 -5.45 2.85
C GLU A 406 -27.75 -5.49 1.32
N ILE A 407 -27.03 -6.34 0.60
CA ILE A 407 -26.98 -6.36 -0.88
C ILE A 407 -27.52 -7.69 -1.45
N GLY A 408 -27.41 -8.80 -0.69
CA GLY A 408 -27.97 -10.09 -1.12
C GLY A 408 -27.22 -10.79 -2.25
N VAL A 409 -25.96 -10.41 -2.51
CA VAL A 409 -25.09 -11.05 -3.51
C VAL A 409 -24.38 -12.28 -2.94
N ASP A 410 -23.89 -13.18 -3.80
CA ASP A 410 -23.00 -14.28 -3.37
C ASP A 410 -21.67 -13.69 -2.91
N VAL A 411 -21.28 -13.92 -1.66
CA VAL A 411 -20.05 -13.38 -1.08
C VAL A 411 -19.18 -14.52 -0.55
N ILE A 412 -17.91 -14.51 -0.95
CA ILE A 412 -16.93 -15.51 -0.53
C ILE A 412 -15.73 -14.79 0.09
N ALA A 413 -15.34 -15.20 1.29
CA ALA A 413 -14.07 -14.84 1.92
C ALA A 413 -13.15 -16.08 1.92
N PRO A 414 -12.47 -16.35 0.79
CA PRO A 414 -11.74 -17.59 0.58
C PRO A 414 -10.43 -17.69 1.37
N GLU A 415 -10.00 -18.92 1.61
CA GLU A 415 -8.68 -19.23 2.14
C GLU A 415 -7.64 -19.38 1.01
N ASN A 416 -6.36 -19.25 1.34
CA ASN A 416 -5.29 -19.54 0.39
C ASN A 416 -5.36 -21.00 -0.09
N GLY A 417 -5.19 -21.20 -1.39
CA GLY A 417 -5.31 -22.47 -2.08
C GLY A 417 -6.72 -22.78 -2.59
N GLN A 418 -7.74 -22.04 -2.15
CA GLN A 418 -9.12 -22.26 -2.57
C GLN A 418 -9.31 -21.88 -4.04
N GLU A 419 -9.96 -22.77 -4.79
CA GLU A 419 -10.41 -22.55 -6.16
C GLU A 419 -11.91 -22.27 -6.19
N ILE A 420 -12.32 -21.28 -6.98
CA ILE A 420 -13.69 -20.80 -7.13
C ILE A 420 -14.03 -20.85 -8.61
N LYS A 421 -15.08 -21.60 -8.96
CA LYS A 421 -15.60 -21.63 -10.33
C LYS A 421 -16.34 -20.33 -10.64
N LEU A 422 -16.09 -19.78 -11.83
CA LEU A 422 -16.72 -18.58 -12.34
C LEU A 422 -17.80 -18.88 -13.38
#